data_AF-A0A2I1E9A0-F1
#
_entry.id   AF-A0A2I1E9A0-F1
#
_cell.length_a   1.000
_cell.length_b   1.000
_cell.length_c   1.000
_cell.angle_alpha   90.00
_cell.angle_beta   90.00
_cell.angle_gamma   90.00
#
_symmetry.space_group_name_H-M   'P 1'
#
loop_
_entity.id
_entity.type
_entity.pdbx_description
1 polymer ?
#
loop_
_entity_poly.entity_id
_entity_poly.type
_entity_poly.pdbx_seq_one_letter_code
_entity_poly.pdbx_strand_id
1 'polypeptide(L)'
;MTTIKVLTVGSANGKLAELFAGVNKINNKFGPFDLLLCVGDFFGEDNTEIESLISGEIKVPITSYFMYGERELPDIVKERIASNNGEFCPNLFYLGQKGSINTIHGVKIAFVSGILDSPITDLPNTVDILLTHEWPESVTNLSTQNLPTNVKGSEHVANAALAVKPRYHFATSEKIFYQREPYQNSPSPHLINNDDDSQMQFGHPTWFIGLAEVGNSSKSKWYYGFNLVPFVHLSPSAFASPPDRLTECPFIKRKRGFGDDSSAGNNYFWNTGDTSEPSTKRGKRNNHEYICNKCNNPGHHIRECPELKDPNKKFGARKPPKNYVCNKCKQAGVHYIINCPEYTCNLCGENGHLVKDCPNPYKSKKNHNKTATPPCWFCLSNPKTVKHLIVSLGDEIYLSLAKGPLTDSQDKNISQVPGGGHVLLVTIQHHPTFRDVPIEDQVNMMNELEKYKSSLKTLFRKYDADMVIYEVSRAGGTQQHYHLQVVPVPIRFNSNMIREAFVKEASDSGFELHPTSTSLPSHYFKVDLPEGTSLVHEINPDEKFDVQFGRKVLANLLGCSERTDWRACKLDEEQERLDANKFREAFTPYDPMIERS
;
A
#
# COMPACT_ATOMS: atom_id res chain seq x y z
N MET A 1 16.73 -13.81 6.18
CA MET A 1 15.74 -13.57 5.11
C MET A 1 14.60 -14.55 5.34
N THR A 2 13.38 -14.07 5.49
CA THR A 2 12.20 -14.94 5.60
C THR A 2 11.93 -15.55 4.23
N THR A 3 12.35 -16.80 4.08
CA THR A 3 12.03 -17.62 2.90
C THR A 3 10.65 -18.22 3.10
N ILE A 4 9.85 -18.21 2.05
CA ILE A 4 8.55 -18.88 2.02
C ILE A 4 8.56 -20.06 1.04
N LYS A 5 7.76 -21.07 1.31
CA LYS A 5 7.54 -22.22 0.44
C LYS A 5 6.23 -22.04 -0.32
N VAL A 6 6.32 -21.83 -1.63
CA VAL A 6 5.17 -21.68 -2.52
C VAL A 6 4.94 -22.98 -3.28
N LEU A 7 3.68 -23.42 -3.35
CA LEU A 7 3.23 -24.46 -4.25
C LEU A 7 2.33 -23.84 -5.32
N THR A 8 2.59 -24.13 -6.58
CA THR A 8 1.74 -23.71 -7.70
C THR A 8 1.25 -24.93 -8.44
N VAL A 9 -0.02 -24.93 -8.83
CA VAL A 9 -0.70 -26.06 -9.51
C VAL A 9 -1.43 -25.55 -10.76
N GLY A 10 -1.54 -26.41 -11.77
CA GLY A 10 -2.28 -26.10 -13.01
C GLY A 10 -3.80 -26.29 -12.84
N SER A 11 -4.52 -26.21 -13.96
CA SER A 11 -5.99 -26.29 -13.99
C SER A 11 -6.49 -27.57 -13.31
N ALA A 12 -7.43 -27.42 -12.39
CA ALA A 12 -8.08 -28.53 -11.71
C ALA A 12 -9.28 -29.06 -12.50
N ASN A 13 -9.89 -28.22 -13.34
CA ASN A 13 -11.03 -28.57 -14.18
C ASN A 13 -12.18 -29.24 -13.39
N GLY A 14 -12.42 -28.80 -12.15
CA GLY A 14 -13.46 -29.36 -11.28
C GLY A 14 -13.07 -30.65 -10.53
N LYS A 15 -11.87 -31.20 -10.73
CA LYS A 15 -11.36 -32.37 -9.98
C LYS A 15 -10.76 -31.96 -8.63
N LEU A 16 -11.57 -31.35 -7.78
CA LEU A 16 -11.14 -30.68 -6.54
C LEU A 16 -10.66 -31.69 -5.49
N ALA A 17 -11.35 -32.83 -5.36
CA ALA A 17 -10.96 -33.92 -4.46
C ALA A 17 -9.59 -34.50 -4.86
N GLU A 18 -9.39 -34.75 -6.15
CA GLU A 18 -8.11 -35.24 -6.69
C GLU A 18 -6.99 -34.21 -6.48
N LEU A 19 -7.27 -32.93 -6.77
CA LEU A 19 -6.34 -31.82 -6.55
C LEU A 19 -5.86 -31.80 -5.09
N PHE A 20 -6.77 -31.69 -4.13
CA PHE A 20 -6.40 -31.47 -2.73
C PHE A 20 -5.81 -32.73 -2.09
N ALA A 21 -6.20 -33.94 -2.53
CA ALA A 21 -5.51 -35.17 -2.17
C ALA A 21 -4.06 -35.17 -2.69
N GLY A 22 -3.83 -34.69 -3.91
CA GLY A 22 -2.49 -34.50 -4.49
C GLY A 22 -1.66 -33.46 -3.73
N VAL A 23 -2.24 -32.30 -3.46
CA VAL A 23 -1.62 -31.21 -2.68
C VAL A 23 -1.22 -31.70 -1.30
N ASN A 24 -2.08 -32.43 -0.59
CA ASN A 24 -1.75 -33.01 0.71
C ASN A 24 -0.55 -33.95 0.65
N LYS A 25 -0.48 -34.84 -0.35
CA LYS A 25 0.68 -35.72 -0.54
C LYS A 25 1.97 -34.93 -0.79
N ILE A 26 1.90 -33.87 -1.59
CA ILE A 26 3.05 -33.00 -1.88
C ILE A 26 3.47 -32.22 -0.63
N ASN A 27 2.51 -31.67 0.11
CA ASN A 27 2.74 -30.93 1.35
C ASN A 27 3.38 -31.80 2.42
N ASN A 28 2.90 -33.03 2.59
CA ASN A 28 3.50 -33.98 3.53
C ASN A 28 4.93 -34.38 3.14
N LYS A 29 5.24 -34.40 1.84
CA LYS A 29 6.55 -34.83 1.33
C LYS A 29 7.59 -33.70 1.30
N PHE A 30 7.19 -32.48 0.94
CA PHE A 30 8.10 -31.37 0.65
C PHE A 30 7.80 -30.08 1.43
N GLY A 31 6.66 -30.04 2.11
CA GLY A 31 6.18 -28.90 2.87
C GLY A 31 6.84 -28.74 4.25
N PRO A 32 6.16 -28.08 5.21
CA PRO A 32 4.90 -27.37 5.00
C PRO A 32 5.06 -26.25 3.96
N PHE A 33 4.09 -26.09 3.06
CA PHE A 33 4.01 -24.94 2.16
C PHE A 33 3.19 -23.82 2.81
N ASP A 34 3.62 -22.59 2.63
CA ASP A 34 2.99 -21.39 3.19
C ASP A 34 1.86 -20.87 2.28
N LEU A 35 1.89 -21.22 0.99
CA LEU A 35 1.02 -20.64 -0.03
C LEU A 35 0.75 -21.64 -1.16
N LEU A 36 -0.52 -21.80 -1.55
CA LEU A 36 -0.94 -22.53 -2.75
C LEU A 36 -1.50 -21.55 -3.79
N LEU A 37 -1.05 -21.67 -5.05
CA LEU A 37 -1.53 -20.89 -6.19
C LEU A 37 -2.10 -21.84 -7.25
N CYS A 38 -3.40 -21.76 -7.49
CA CYS A 38 -4.11 -22.56 -8.48
C CYS A 38 -4.31 -21.75 -9.76
N VAL A 39 -3.57 -22.10 -10.80
CA VAL A 39 -3.50 -21.37 -12.07
C VAL A 39 -4.39 -22.04 -13.11
N GLY A 40 -5.09 -21.24 -13.91
CA GLY A 40 -6.01 -21.74 -14.94
C GLY A 40 -7.39 -22.09 -14.39
N ASP A 41 -8.08 -23.03 -15.04
CA ASP A 41 -9.45 -23.38 -14.69
C ASP A 41 -9.49 -24.20 -13.40
N PHE A 42 -9.88 -23.56 -12.30
CA PHE A 42 -10.10 -24.23 -11.03
C PHE A 42 -11.38 -25.08 -11.07
N PHE A 43 -12.49 -24.50 -11.53
CA PHE A 43 -13.76 -25.19 -11.71
C PHE A 43 -13.90 -25.80 -13.12
N GLY A 44 -14.77 -26.79 -13.24
CA GLY A 44 -15.02 -27.55 -14.48
C GLY A 44 -16.44 -27.34 -15.00
N GLU A 45 -16.80 -28.13 -16.00
CA GLU A 45 -18.21 -28.27 -16.41
C GLU A 45 -19.03 -29.05 -15.37
N ASP A 46 -18.36 -30.00 -14.71
CA ASP A 46 -18.92 -30.76 -13.60
C ASP A 46 -18.82 -29.93 -12.30
N ASN A 47 -19.99 -29.58 -11.77
CA ASN A 47 -20.15 -28.80 -10.54
C ASN A 47 -20.49 -29.66 -9.31
N THR A 48 -20.45 -30.99 -9.43
CA THR A 48 -20.84 -31.91 -8.34
C THR A 48 -19.98 -31.72 -7.08
N GLU A 49 -18.67 -31.51 -7.23
CA GLU A 49 -17.75 -31.31 -6.10
C GLU A 49 -17.83 -29.91 -5.48
N ILE A 50 -18.57 -28.97 -6.07
CA ILE A 50 -18.72 -27.61 -5.52
C ILE A 50 -19.45 -27.67 -4.17
N GLU A 51 -20.51 -28.47 -4.07
CA GLU A 51 -21.25 -28.65 -2.83
C GLU A 51 -20.40 -29.35 -1.77
N SER A 52 -19.60 -30.34 -2.14
CA SER A 52 -18.65 -31.00 -1.24
C SER A 52 -17.54 -30.04 -0.77
N LEU A 53 -17.11 -29.09 -1.61
CA LEU A 53 -16.17 -28.05 -1.22
C LEU A 53 -16.81 -27.00 -0.29
N ILE A 54 -18.06 -26.61 -0.55
CA ILE A 54 -18.82 -25.67 0.30
C ILE A 54 -19.16 -26.26 1.66
N SER A 55 -19.55 -27.54 1.70
CA SER A 55 -19.91 -28.26 2.93
C SER A 55 -18.69 -28.67 3.76
N GLY A 56 -17.47 -28.54 3.22
CA GLY A 56 -16.23 -28.88 3.91
C GLY A 56 -15.87 -30.37 3.89
N GLU A 57 -16.59 -31.18 3.10
CA GLU A 57 -16.21 -32.57 2.81
C GLU A 57 -14.86 -32.62 2.08
N ILE A 58 -14.64 -31.72 1.12
CA ILE A 58 -13.34 -31.48 0.50
C ILE A 58 -12.63 -30.36 1.24
N LYS A 59 -11.50 -30.69 1.88
CA LYS A 59 -10.71 -29.73 2.67
C LYS A 59 -9.59 -29.10 1.87
N VAL A 60 -9.42 -27.80 2.04
CA VAL A 60 -8.34 -26.99 1.46
C VAL A 60 -7.19 -26.90 2.48
N PRO A 61 -6.05 -27.58 2.27
CA PRO A 61 -5.06 -27.80 3.33
C PRO A 61 -4.03 -26.68 3.52
N ILE A 62 -3.97 -25.72 2.59
CA ILE A 62 -3.02 -24.60 2.57
C ILE A 62 -3.82 -23.36 2.17
N THR A 63 -3.46 -22.18 2.66
CA THR A 63 -4.02 -20.92 2.14
C THR A 63 -3.80 -20.84 0.62
N SER A 64 -4.90 -20.86 -0.11
CA SER A 64 -4.96 -21.10 -1.55
C SER A 64 -5.59 -19.92 -2.27
N TYR A 65 -4.96 -19.48 -3.35
CA TYR A 65 -5.53 -18.50 -4.26
C TYR A 65 -5.80 -19.14 -5.61
N PHE A 66 -7.01 -18.95 -6.13
CA PHE A 66 -7.39 -19.47 -7.43
C PHE A 66 -7.78 -18.35 -8.41
N MET A 67 -7.61 -18.66 -9.68
CA MET A 67 -8.08 -17.89 -10.82
C MET A 67 -8.95 -18.77 -11.71
N TYR A 68 -9.48 -18.20 -12.79
CA TYR A 68 -10.15 -18.96 -13.84
C TYR A 68 -9.35 -18.90 -15.15
N GLY A 69 -9.56 -19.91 -15.99
CA GLY A 69 -8.84 -20.11 -17.23
C GLY A 69 -9.67 -19.74 -18.45
N GLU A 70 -9.91 -20.69 -19.32
CA GLU A 70 -10.74 -20.50 -20.52
C GLU A 70 -12.23 -20.41 -20.16
N ARG A 71 -12.64 -21.03 -19.05
CA ARG A 71 -14.03 -21.08 -18.61
C ARG A 71 -14.29 -20.03 -17.53
N GLU A 72 -15.38 -19.30 -17.70
CA GLU A 72 -15.86 -18.42 -16.63
C GLU A 72 -16.27 -19.23 -15.39
N LEU A 73 -16.28 -18.54 -14.24
CA LEU A 73 -16.75 -19.12 -12.99
C LEU A 73 -18.26 -19.45 -13.08
N PRO A 74 -18.70 -20.62 -12.55
CA PRO A 74 -20.12 -20.92 -12.39
C PRO A 74 -20.86 -19.85 -11.57
N ASP A 75 -22.15 -19.64 -11.82
CA ASP A 75 -22.93 -18.59 -11.14
C ASP A 75 -22.95 -18.78 -9.62
N ILE A 76 -23.09 -20.03 -9.15
CA ILE A 76 -22.99 -20.37 -7.72
C ILE A 76 -21.66 -19.94 -7.10
N VAL A 77 -20.57 -19.99 -7.87
CA VAL A 77 -19.25 -19.51 -7.44
C VAL A 77 -19.22 -18.00 -7.42
N LYS A 78 -19.69 -17.33 -8.48
CA LYS A 78 -19.75 -15.87 -8.62
C LYS A 78 -20.56 -15.22 -7.49
N GLU A 79 -21.73 -15.77 -7.19
CA GLU A 79 -22.60 -15.28 -6.10
C GLU A 79 -21.91 -15.43 -4.74
N ARG A 80 -21.24 -16.57 -4.51
CA ARG A 80 -20.57 -16.85 -3.24
C ARG A 80 -19.36 -15.96 -3.00
N ILE A 81 -18.50 -15.76 -4.01
CA ILE A 81 -17.34 -14.86 -3.89
C ILE A 81 -17.77 -13.40 -3.71
N ALA A 82 -18.88 -12.98 -4.34
CA ALA A 82 -19.40 -11.63 -4.21
C ALA A 82 -19.96 -11.38 -2.80
N SER A 83 -20.54 -12.40 -2.18
CA SER A 83 -21.10 -12.33 -0.82
C SER A 83 -20.02 -12.38 0.27
N ASN A 84 -18.82 -12.87 -0.04
CA ASN A 84 -17.77 -13.18 0.93
C ASN A 84 -16.43 -12.47 0.63
N ASN A 85 -16.45 -11.26 0.05
CA ASN A 85 -15.24 -10.46 -0.24
C ASN A 85 -14.12 -11.22 -0.97
N GLY A 86 -14.48 -12.15 -1.87
CA GLY A 86 -13.55 -12.96 -2.65
C GLY A 86 -13.17 -14.30 -2.02
N GLU A 87 -13.55 -14.61 -0.78
CA GLU A 87 -13.37 -15.94 -0.20
C GLU A 87 -14.48 -16.91 -0.65
N PHE A 88 -14.09 -18.05 -1.20
CA PHE A 88 -15.06 -19.07 -1.63
C PHE A 88 -15.43 -20.04 -0.49
N CYS A 89 -14.40 -20.56 0.19
CA CYS A 89 -14.52 -21.37 1.40
C CYS A 89 -13.22 -21.22 2.22
N PRO A 90 -13.15 -21.69 3.48
CA PRO A 90 -11.98 -21.51 4.33
C PRO A 90 -10.67 -21.89 3.64
N ASN A 91 -9.71 -20.97 3.66
CA ASN A 91 -8.40 -21.08 2.99
C ASN A 91 -8.45 -21.04 1.45
N LEU A 92 -9.54 -20.66 0.80
CA LEU A 92 -9.64 -20.60 -0.67
C LEU A 92 -10.20 -19.27 -1.15
N PHE A 93 -9.34 -18.47 -1.77
CA PHE A 93 -9.62 -17.09 -2.17
C PHE A 93 -9.55 -16.93 -3.68
N TYR A 94 -10.53 -16.25 -4.25
CA TYR A 94 -10.53 -15.85 -5.65
C TYR A 94 -9.69 -14.60 -5.86
N LEU A 95 -8.79 -14.64 -6.84
CA LEU A 95 -7.93 -13.50 -7.14
C LEU A 95 -8.67 -12.35 -7.85
N GLY A 96 -9.70 -12.64 -8.65
CA GLY A 96 -10.32 -11.66 -9.53
C GLY A 96 -9.94 -11.85 -11.00
N GLN A 97 -10.47 -10.98 -11.86
CA GLN A 97 -10.21 -11.04 -13.29
C GLN A 97 -8.77 -10.60 -13.64
N LYS A 98 -8.31 -9.50 -13.07
CA LYS A 98 -6.94 -8.98 -13.23
C LYS A 98 -6.59 -8.11 -12.05
N GLY A 99 -5.33 -8.09 -11.65
CA GLY A 99 -4.87 -7.24 -10.57
C GLY A 99 -3.57 -7.71 -9.94
N SER A 100 -3.33 -7.24 -8.73
CA SER A 100 -2.21 -7.68 -7.92
C SER A 100 -2.56 -7.73 -6.44
N ILE A 101 -2.02 -8.71 -5.74
CA ILE A 101 -2.12 -8.83 -4.28
C ILE A 101 -0.73 -8.91 -3.64
N ASN A 102 -0.67 -8.54 -2.37
CA ASN A 102 0.49 -8.81 -1.52
C ASN A 102 0.07 -9.80 -0.43
N THR A 103 0.77 -10.92 -0.32
CA THR A 103 0.46 -11.90 0.74
C THR A 103 0.91 -11.41 2.11
N ILE A 104 0.45 -12.08 3.18
CA ILE A 104 0.89 -11.81 4.56
C ILE A 104 2.42 -11.90 4.70
N HIS A 105 3.05 -12.78 3.92
CA HIS A 105 4.48 -12.99 3.91
C HIS A 105 5.26 -12.03 2.98
N GLY A 106 4.58 -11.05 2.37
CA GLY A 106 5.22 -10.01 1.56
C GLY A 106 5.47 -10.39 0.10
N VAL A 107 4.87 -11.48 -0.39
CA VAL A 107 4.96 -11.88 -1.81
C VAL A 107 4.05 -10.98 -2.64
N LYS A 108 4.60 -10.35 -3.67
CA LYS A 108 3.82 -9.58 -4.64
C LYS A 108 3.43 -10.46 -5.82
N ILE A 109 2.13 -10.67 -6.00
CA ILE A 109 1.57 -11.53 -7.04
C ILE A 109 0.73 -10.68 -7.98
N ALA A 110 1.07 -10.64 -9.27
CA ALA A 110 0.20 -10.14 -10.32
C ALA A 110 -0.52 -11.32 -10.98
N PHE A 111 -1.75 -11.09 -11.44
CA PHE A 111 -2.53 -12.15 -12.08
C PHE A 111 -3.44 -11.59 -13.17
N VAL A 112 -3.72 -12.43 -14.16
CA VAL A 112 -4.71 -12.20 -15.21
C VAL A 112 -5.43 -13.51 -15.51
N SER A 113 -6.70 -13.57 -15.12
CA SER A 113 -7.64 -14.66 -15.39
C SER A 113 -8.23 -14.50 -16.79
N GLY A 114 -8.65 -15.62 -17.39
CA GLY A 114 -9.29 -15.55 -18.71
C GLY A 114 -8.33 -15.51 -19.90
N ILE A 115 -8.95 -15.39 -21.06
CA ILE A 115 -8.32 -15.05 -22.34
C ILE A 115 -8.26 -13.52 -22.45
N LEU A 116 -7.12 -12.96 -22.86
CA LEU A 116 -6.93 -11.52 -22.98
C LEU A 116 -7.25 -11.03 -24.39
N ASP A 117 -8.34 -10.25 -24.50
CA ASP A 117 -8.72 -9.59 -25.76
C ASP A 117 -8.07 -8.21 -25.95
N SER A 118 -7.41 -7.68 -24.91
CA SER A 118 -6.82 -6.33 -24.96
C SER A 118 -5.52 -6.21 -24.16
N PRO A 119 -4.66 -5.23 -24.48
CA PRO A 119 -3.42 -4.98 -23.74
C PRO A 119 -3.70 -4.58 -22.29
N ILE A 120 -2.82 -4.99 -21.38
CA ILE A 120 -2.93 -4.66 -19.96
C ILE A 120 -1.86 -3.63 -19.60
N THR A 121 -2.30 -2.48 -19.10
CA THR A 121 -1.43 -1.36 -18.71
C THR A 121 -1.34 -1.15 -17.20
N ASP A 122 -2.22 -1.76 -16.42
CA ASP A 122 -2.46 -1.38 -15.03
C ASP A 122 -1.85 -2.36 -14.00
N LEU A 123 -1.03 -3.31 -14.47
CA LEU A 123 -0.32 -4.22 -13.58
C LEU A 123 0.95 -3.55 -13.03
N PRO A 124 1.32 -3.86 -11.78
CA PRO A 124 2.50 -3.27 -11.20
C PRO A 124 3.76 -3.81 -11.86
N ASN A 125 4.74 -2.93 -12.05
CA ASN A 125 6.09 -3.35 -12.43
C ASN A 125 6.74 -4.13 -11.28
N THR A 126 7.59 -5.09 -11.63
CA THR A 126 8.43 -5.90 -10.76
C THR A 126 7.62 -6.62 -9.68
N VAL A 127 7.31 -7.89 -9.93
CA VAL A 127 6.54 -8.75 -9.01
C VAL A 127 7.24 -10.07 -8.77
N ASP A 128 7.01 -10.68 -7.61
CA ASP A 128 7.59 -12.00 -7.34
C ASP A 128 7.00 -13.06 -8.27
N ILE A 129 5.68 -13.02 -8.49
CA ILE A 129 4.96 -14.02 -9.26
C ILE A 129 3.95 -13.34 -10.20
N LEU A 130 3.92 -13.77 -11.47
CA LEU A 130 2.86 -13.48 -12.43
C LEU A 130 2.10 -14.78 -12.74
N LEU A 131 0.78 -14.74 -12.60
CA LEU A 131 -0.12 -15.85 -12.95
C LEU A 131 -0.95 -15.47 -14.17
N THR A 132 -0.92 -16.28 -15.22
CA THR A 132 -1.80 -16.10 -16.38
C THR A 132 -2.40 -17.43 -16.79
N HIS A 133 -3.59 -17.43 -17.37
CA HIS A 133 -4.09 -18.65 -18.00
C HIS A 133 -3.33 -18.91 -19.31
N GLU A 134 -3.38 -17.95 -20.22
CA GLU A 134 -2.68 -18.02 -21.51
C GLU A 134 -1.16 -17.99 -21.34
N TRP A 135 -0.47 -18.76 -22.18
CA TRP A 135 0.98 -18.64 -22.33
C TRP A 135 1.32 -17.35 -23.07
N PRO A 136 2.45 -16.69 -22.75
CA PRO A 136 2.92 -15.58 -23.55
C PRO A 136 3.36 -16.05 -24.95
N GLU A 137 3.00 -15.29 -25.97
CA GLU A 137 3.55 -15.48 -27.31
C GLU A 137 5.07 -15.46 -27.28
N SER A 138 5.71 -16.27 -28.13
CA SER A 138 7.17 -16.33 -28.26
C SER A 138 7.93 -16.84 -27.02
N VAL A 139 7.24 -17.36 -25.99
CA VAL A 139 7.90 -17.87 -24.76
C VAL A 139 8.87 -19.03 -24.99
N THR A 140 8.84 -19.66 -26.16
CA THR A 140 9.74 -20.73 -26.56
C THR A 140 10.99 -20.21 -27.27
N ASN A 141 11.00 -18.93 -27.68
CA ASN A 141 12.14 -18.33 -28.35
C ASN A 141 13.37 -18.33 -27.44
N LEU A 142 14.52 -18.59 -28.06
CA LEU A 142 15.85 -18.65 -27.43
C LEU A 142 16.00 -19.77 -26.39
N SER A 143 14.99 -20.63 -26.24
CA SER A 143 15.04 -21.82 -25.39
C SER A 143 15.72 -22.98 -26.14
N THR A 144 16.49 -23.79 -25.43
CA THR A 144 16.99 -25.07 -25.98
C THR A 144 16.04 -26.24 -25.70
N GLN A 145 14.98 -25.98 -24.91
CA GLN A 145 13.96 -26.97 -24.59
C GLN A 145 13.03 -27.17 -25.77
N ASN A 146 12.90 -28.42 -26.21
CA ASN A 146 11.98 -28.80 -27.29
C ASN A 146 10.56 -28.95 -26.74
N LEU A 147 9.59 -28.45 -27.49
CA LEU A 147 8.17 -28.65 -27.22
C LEU A 147 7.56 -29.59 -28.27
N PRO A 148 6.64 -30.48 -27.86
CA PRO A 148 6.02 -31.43 -28.78
C PRO A 148 4.98 -30.78 -29.72
N THR A 149 4.51 -29.58 -29.39
CA THR A 149 3.43 -28.88 -30.11
C THR A 149 3.78 -27.41 -30.35
N ASN A 150 3.16 -26.83 -31.38
CA ASN A 150 3.24 -25.39 -31.59
C ASN A 150 2.39 -24.67 -30.54
N VAL A 151 3.01 -23.81 -29.74
CA VAL A 151 2.36 -23.09 -28.64
C VAL A 151 1.50 -21.98 -29.18
N LYS A 152 0.22 -21.93 -28.78
CA LYS A 152 -0.68 -20.83 -29.09
C LYS A 152 -0.57 -19.78 -27.98
N GLY A 153 0.48 -18.96 -28.05
CA GLY A 153 0.71 -17.90 -27.08
C GLY A 153 -0.04 -16.61 -27.39
N SER A 154 -0.26 -15.81 -26.35
CA SER A 154 -0.95 -14.51 -26.39
C SER A 154 0.04 -13.35 -26.43
N GLU A 155 -0.09 -12.46 -27.43
CA GLU A 155 0.71 -11.24 -27.54
C GLU A 155 0.46 -10.33 -26.33
N HIS A 156 -0.79 -10.26 -25.83
CA HIS A 156 -1.15 -9.47 -24.67
C HIS A 156 -0.44 -9.96 -23.40
N VAL A 157 -0.36 -11.29 -23.21
CA VAL A 157 0.39 -11.86 -22.08
C VAL A 157 1.90 -11.67 -22.23
N ALA A 158 2.44 -11.74 -23.45
CA ALA A 158 3.86 -11.43 -23.69
C ALA A 158 4.20 -9.97 -23.34
N ASN A 159 3.33 -9.04 -23.73
CA ASN A 159 3.46 -7.62 -23.38
C ASN A 159 3.32 -7.39 -21.86
N ALA A 160 2.38 -8.07 -21.21
CA ALA A 160 2.21 -8.02 -19.76
C ALA A 160 3.46 -8.54 -19.03
N ALA A 161 4.01 -9.69 -19.44
CA ALA A 161 5.23 -10.24 -18.86
C ALA A 161 6.44 -9.30 -19.06
N LEU A 162 6.56 -8.68 -20.25
CA LEU A 162 7.61 -7.71 -20.55
C LEU A 162 7.50 -6.42 -19.69
N ALA A 163 6.29 -5.96 -19.43
CA ALA A 163 6.03 -4.78 -18.59
C ALA A 163 6.23 -5.09 -17.10
N VAL A 164 5.62 -6.18 -16.63
CA VAL A 164 5.57 -6.60 -15.22
C VAL A 164 6.90 -7.14 -14.73
N LYS A 165 7.72 -7.77 -15.59
CA LYS A 165 9.04 -8.32 -15.23
C LYS A 165 8.98 -9.20 -13.96
N PRO A 166 8.24 -10.32 -13.99
CA PRO A 166 8.07 -11.16 -12.80
C PRO A 166 9.31 -12.01 -12.51
N ARG A 167 9.54 -12.48 -11.27
CA ARG A 167 10.56 -13.52 -11.03
C ARG A 167 10.09 -14.90 -11.45
N TYR A 168 8.83 -15.21 -11.22
CA TYR A 168 8.20 -16.44 -11.67
C TYR A 168 6.98 -16.11 -12.50
N HIS A 169 6.82 -16.76 -13.65
CA HIS A 169 5.63 -16.66 -14.47
C HIS A 169 5.05 -18.06 -14.68
N PHE A 170 3.85 -18.28 -14.17
CA PHE A 170 3.11 -19.54 -14.33
C PHE A 170 1.97 -19.38 -15.32
N ALA A 171 1.82 -20.37 -16.22
CA ALA A 171 0.74 -20.41 -17.21
C ALA A 171 0.23 -21.82 -17.51
N THR A 172 -0.98 -21.95 -18.07
CA THR A 172 -1.70 -23.25 -18.16
C THR A 172 -2.36 -23.59 -19.48
N SER A 173 -2.55 -22.64 -20.41
CA SER A 173 -3.36 -22.86 -21.63
C SER A 173 -2.92 -24.04 -22.51
N GLU A 174 -1.63 -24.37 -22.53
CA GLU A 174 -1.09 -25.50 -23.30
C GLU A 174 -1.28 -26.87 -22.64
N LYS A 175 -1.74 -26.92 -21.37
CA LYS A 175 -2.07 -28.15 -20.64
C LYS A 175 -0.91 -29.15 -20.50
N ILE A 176 0.32 -28.67 -20.63
CA ILE A 176 1.55 -29.46 -20.52
C ILE A 176 2.52 -28.84 -19.51
N PHE A 177 3.35 -29.68 -18.89
CA PHE A 177 4.49 -29.19 -18.14
C PHE A 177 5.58 -28.70 -19.08
N TYR A 178 6.02 -27.48 -18.88
CA TYR A 178 7.17 -26.91 -19.58
C TYR A 178 7.94 -26.00 -18.65
N GLN A 179 9.25 -26.20 -18.56
CA GLN A 179 10.13 -25.34 -17.79
C GLN A 179 11.31 -24.97 -18.69
N ARG A 180 11.36 -23.71 -19.11
CA ARG A 180 12.49 -23.20 -19.88
C ARG A 180 13.63 -22.73 -18.99
N GLU A 181 14.79 -22.53 -19.60
CA GLU A 181 15.86 -21.77 -18.99
C GLU A 181 15.37 -20.35 -18.66
N PRO A 182 15.83 -19.76 -17.54
CA PRO A 182 15.42 -18.42 -17.16
C PRO A 182 15.82 -17.41 -18.23
N TYR A 183 15.03 -16.35 -18.38
CA TYR A 183 15.36 -15.23 -19.25
C TYR A 183 15.62 -13.96 -18.43
N GLN A 184 16.49 -13.10 -18.93
CA GLN A 184 16.86 -11.86 -18.25
C GLN A 184 15.87 -10.74 -18.56
N ASN A 185 15.32 -10.11 -17.51
CA ASN A 185 14.68 -8.80 -17.65
C ASN A 185 15.77 -7.73 -17.75
N SER A 186 16.04 -7.25 -18.97
CA SER A 186 17.04 -6.22 -19.22
C SER A 186 16.58 -4.87 -18.65
N PRO A 187 17.43 -4.09 -17.97
CA PRO A 187 17.14 -2.68 -17.76
C PRO A 187 17.21 -1.99 -19.13
N SER A 188 16.11 -1.40 -19.58
CA SER A 188 16.12 -0.64 -20.84
C SER A 188 17.17 0.48 -20.74
N PRO A 189 18.21 0.53 -21.61
CA PRO A 189 19.20 1.61 -21.60
C PRO A 189 18.60 2.98 -21.89
N HIS A 190 17.36 3.04 -22.39
CA HIS A 190 16.61 4.26 -22.66
C HIS A 190 15.66 4.69 -21.51
N LEU A 191 15.61 3.95 -20.40
CA LEU A 191 14.82 4.30 -19.21
C LEU A 191 15.70 4.75 -18.03
N ILE A 192 16.93 5.20 -18.29
CA ILE A 192 17.71 5.95 -17.30
C ILE A 192 17.13 7.37 -17.27
N ASN A 193 16.00 7.54 -16.60
CA ASN A 193 15.48 8.77 -16.03
C ASN A 193 14.15 8.44 -15.32
N ASN A 194 14.21 7.74 -14.18
CA ASN A 194 13.24 7.88 -13.07
C ASN A 194 13.74 7.10 -11.84
N ASP A 195 13.84 7.83 -10.73
CA ASP A 195 14.57 7.49 -9.50
C ASP A 195 13.96 6.42 -8.57
N ASP A 196 13.22 5.40 -9.02
CA ASP A 196 12.48 4.51 -8.07
C ASP A 196 12.90 3.03 -8.02
N ASP A 197 13.72 2.52 -8.94
CA ASP A 197 14.13 1.10 -8.99
C ASP A 197 15.65 0.90 -8.77
N SER A 198 16.24 1.64 -7.84
CA SER A 198 17.68 1.53 -7.50
C SER A 198 18.10 0.13 -6.99
N GLN A 199 17.14 -0.75 -6.66
CA GLN A 199 17.40 -2.14 -6.26
C GLN A 199 17.68 -3.09 -7.44
N MET A 200 17.44 -2.68 -8.70
CA MET A 200 17.55 -3.57 -9.86
C MET A 200 18.47 -3.04 -10.97
N GLN A 201 19.55 -2.36 -10.58
CA GLN A 201 20.57 -1.86 -11.52
C GLN A 201 21.18 -2.97 -12.41
N PHE A 202 21.02 -4.24 -12.02
CA PHE A 202 21.56 -5.42 -12.70
C PHE A 202 20.52 -6.29 -13.44
N GLY A 203 19.23 -5.92 -13.45
CA GLY A 203 18.16 -6.80 -13.93
C GLY A 203 17.99 -8.06 -13.06
N HIS A 204 17.01 -8.91 -13.39
CA HIS A 204 16.82 -10.20 -12.72
C HIS A 204 16.29 -11.27 -13.67
N PRO A 205 16.52 -12.56 -13.36
CA PRO A 205 15.94 -13.65 -14.12
C PRO A 205 14.43 -13.77 -13.87
N THR A 206 13.73 -14.23 -14.90
CA THR A 206 12.38 -14.79 -14.81
C THR A 206 12.42 -16.27 -15.13
N TRP A 207 11.84 -17.08 -14.26
CA TRP A 207 11.54 -18.49 -14.53
C TRP A 207 10.11 -18.60 -15.04
N PHE A 208 9.95 -19.07 -16.29
CA PHE A 208 8.65 -19.40 -16.84
C PHE A 208 8.37 -20.90 -16.69
N ILE A 209 7.19 -21.23 -16.16
CA ILE A 209 6.72 -22.59 -15.94
C ILE A 209 5.29 -22.74 -16.49
N GLY A 210 5.15 -23.55 -17.53
CA GLY A 210 3.87 -24.11 -17.96
C GLY A 210 3.48 -25.30 -17.09
N LEU A 211 2.23 -25.37 -16.64
CA LEU A 211 1.73 -26.47 -15.82
C LEU A 211 0.69 -27.30 -16.57
N ALA A 212 0.78 -28.62 -16.42
CA ALA A 212 -0.25 -29.54 -16.90
C ALA A 212 -1.50 -29.51 -16.01
N GLU A 213 -2.59 -30.07 -16.52
CA GLU A 213 -3.85 -30.21 -15.77
C GLU A 213 -3.75 -31.28 -14.68
N VAL A 214 -4.54 -31.11 -13.61
CA VAL A 214 -4.68 -32.13 -12.56
C VAL A 214 -5.33 -33.39 -13.15
N GLY A 215 -4.79 -34.55 -12.80
CA GLY A 215 -5.30 -35.84 -13.27
C GLY A 215 -5.19 -36.02 -14.79
N ASN A 216 -4.18 -35.41 -15.42
CA ASN A 216 -3.94 -35.57 -16.86
C ASN A 216 -3.49 -37.01 -17.21
N SER A 217 -3.95 -37.50 -18.37
CA SER A 217 -3.67 -38.86 -18.84
C SER A 217 -2.20 -39.10 -19.21
N SER A 218 -1.49 -38.05 -19.60
CA SER A 218 -0.07 -38.11 -19.97
C SER A 218 0.88 -38.18 -18.76
N LYS A 219 0.34 -38.11 -17.53
CA LYS A 219 1.10 -38.06 -16.26
C LYS A 219 2.14 -36.93 -16.25
N SER A 220 1.91 -35.88 -17.04
CA SER A 220 2.71 -34.68 -17.06
C SER A 220 2.60 -33.94 -15.72
N LYS A 221 3.65 -33.21 -15.36
CA LYS A 221 3.76 -32.56 -14.05
C LYS A 221 2.82 -31.36 -13.97
N TRP A 222 1.86 -31.44 -13.06
CA TRP A 222 0.81 -30.42 -12.87
C TRP A 222 1.08 -29.45 -11.72
N TYR A 223 2.21 -29.61 -11.02
CA TYR A 223 2.56 -28.80 -9.85
C TYR A 223 4.03 -28.35 -9.88
N TYR A 224 4.35 -27.26 -9.19
CA TYR A 224 5.70 -26.77 -8.99
C TYR A 224 5.84 -26.15 -7.60
N GLY A 225 6.72 -26.74 -6.77
CA GLY A 225 7.00 -26.25 -5.42
C GLY A 225 8.40 -25.61 -5.37
N PHE A 226 8.51 -24.44 -4.74
CA PHE A 226 9.77 -23.70 -4.67
C PHE A 226 9.88 -22.82 -3.43
N ASN A 227 11.12 -22.50 -3.06
CA ASN A 227 11.43 -21.53 -2.03
C ASN A 227 11.56 -20.14 -2.66
N LEU A 228 10.85 -19.17 -2.11
CA LEU A 228 10.89 -17.79 -2.55
C LEU A 228 11.28 -16.89 -1.38
N VAL A 229 12.29 -16.06 -1.58
CA VAL A 229 12.51 -14.89 -0.72
C VAL A 229 11.82 -13.73 -1.43
N PRO A 230 10.75 -13.14 -0.88
CA PRO A 230 10.04 -12.05 -1.52
C PRO A 230 10.96 -10.87 -1.83
N PHE A 231 10.66 -10.12 -2.89
CA PHE A 231 11.45 -8.96 -3.31
C PHE A 231 11.70 -7.97 -2.16
N VAL A 232 10.69 -7.73 -1.33
CA VAL A 232 10.77 -6.84 -0.15
C VAL A 232 11.82 -7.27 0.89
N HIS A 233 12.29 -8.52 0.81
CA HIS A 233 13.29 -9.10 1.71
C HIS A 233 14.59 -9.51 1.01
N LEU A 234 14.68 -9.29 -0.31
CA LEU A 234 15.82 -9.70 -1.12
C LEU A 234 16.92 -8.63 -1.12
N SER A 235 18.17 -9.01 -0.90
CA SER A 235 19.30 -8.08 -0.97
C SER A 235 19.66 -7.74 -2.43
N PRO A 236 20.10 -6.50 -2.75
CA PRO A 236 20.52 -6.12 -4.11
C PRO A 236 21.63 -6.99 -4.72
N SER A 237 22.46 -7.62 -3.89
CA SER A 237 23.53 -8.54 -4.31
C SER A 237 23.05 -9.94 -4.69
N ALA A 238 21.77 -10.27 -4.49
CA ALA A 238 21.23 -11.62 -4.72
C ALA A 238 21.28 -12.06 -6.19
N PHE A 239 21.37 -11.10 -7.12
CA PHE A 239 21.46 -11.36 -8.56
C PHE A 239 22.84 -11.06 -9.16
N ALA A 240 23.87 -10.89 -8.32
CA ALA A 240 25.24 -10.62 -8.79
C ALA A 240 25.83 -11.81 -9.58
N SER A 241 25.37 -13.02 -9.30
CA SER A 241 25.70 -14.23 -10.07
C SER A 241 24.47 -14.69 -10.87
N PRO A 242 24.48 -14.59 -12.21
CA PRO A 242 23.35 -15.04 -13.01
C PRO A 242 23.17 -16.57 -12.90
N PRO A 243 21.94 -17.08 -13.06
CA PRO A 243 21.69 -18.52 -13.15
C PRO A 243 22.40 -19.16 -14.34
N ASP A 244 22.66 -20.46 -14.26
CA ASP A 244 23.17 -21.24 -15.38
C ASP A 244 22.22 -21.14 -16.59
N ARG A 245 22.79 -20.84 -17.76
CA ARG A 245 22.09 -20.74 -19.05
C ARG A 245 20.99 -19.66 -19.10
N LEU A 246 21.26 -18.49 -18.54
CA LEU A 246 20.40 -17.31 -18.70
C LEU A 246 20.27 -16.89 -20.17
N THR A 247 19.04 -16.78 -20.65
CA THR A 247 18.70 -16.36 -22.03
C THR A 247 18.28 -14.88 -22.08
N GLU A 248 18.27 -14.26 -23.25
CA GLU A 248 17.64 -12.94 -23.40
C GLU A 248 16.11 -13.03 -23.25
N CYS A 249 15.46 -11.92 -22.88
CA CYS A 249 14.00 -11.87 -22.80
C CYS A 249 13.36 -12.20 -24.16
N PRO A 250 12.51 -13.24 -24.24
CA PRO A 250 11.92 -13.72 -25.49
C PRO A 250 10.91 -12.75 -26.13
N PHE A 251 10.42 -11.77 -25.36
CA PHE A 251 9.36 -10.85 -25.79
C PHE A 251 9.87 -9.56 -26.43
N ILE A 252 11.19 -9.36 -26.46
CA ILE A 252 11.80 -8.17 -27.07
C ILE A 252 11.79 -8.32 -28.60
N LYS A 253 10.92 -7.57 -29.28
CA LYS A 253 10.89 -7.46 -30.74
C LYS A 253 12.09 -6.62 -31.21
N ARG A 254 13.16 -7.25 -31.71
CA ARG A 254 14.29 -6.53 -32.35
C ARG A 254 13.81 -5.89 -33.66
N LYS A 255 13.87 -4.56 -33.79
CA LYS A 255 13.77 -3.91 -35.11
C LYS A 255 14.96 -4.38 -35.96
N ARG A 256 14.70 -5.20 -36.99
CA ARG A 256 15.71 -5.47 -38.01
C ARG A 256 16.01 -4.15 -38.72
N GLY A 257 17.27 -3.74 -38.72
CA GLY A 257 17.76 -2.62 -39.51
C GLY A 257 17.66 -2.95 -41.00
N PHE A 258 17.18 -1.96 -41.75
CA PHE A 258 17.35 -1.70 -43.19
C PHE A 258 17.73 -2.88 -44.11
N GLY A 259 16.74 -3.32 -44.90
CA GLY A 259 16.94 -3.97 -46.20
C GLY A 259 16.08 -3.23 -47.22
N ASP A 260 16.75 -2.67 -48.22
CA ASP A 260 16.24 -1.96 -49.40
C ASP A 260 15.34 -2.88 -50.24
N ASP A 261 14.04 -2.59 -50.37
CA ASP A 261 13.39 -2.65 -51.68
C ASP A 261 12.07 -1.87 -51.72
N SER A 262 11.88 -1.30 -52.89
CA SER A 262 10.95 -0.30 -53.34
C SER A 262 9.52 -0.82 -53.56
N SER A 263 8.51 -0.09 -53.05
CA SER A 263 7.31 0.38 -53.79
C SER A 263 6.11 0.72 -52.89
N ALA A 264 5.43 1.81 -53.28
CA ALA A 264 4.06 2.23 -52.92
C ALA A 264 3.83 3.02 -51.60
N GLY A 265 4.22 4.30 -51.64
CA GLY A 265 3.25 5.42 -51.69
C GLY A 265 2.50 5.85 -50.41
N ASN A 266 3.01 6.87 -49.71
CA ASN A 266 2.40 8.23 -49.61
C ASN A 266 2.98 9.07 -48.45
N ASN A 267 4.02 9.86 -48.75
CA ASN A 267 4.06 11.34 -48.71
C ASN A 267 2.83 12.08 -48.08
N TYR A 268 2.89 13.15 -47.27
CA TYR A 268 3.85 14.25 -47.08
C TYR A 268 3.68 14.96 -45.72
N PHE A 269 4.70 15.76 -45.40
CA PHE A 269 4.96 16.61 -44.22
C PHE A 269 4.66 18.10 -44.53
N TRP A 270 3.98 18.82 -43.62
CA TRP A 270 3.87 20.30 -43.31
C TRP A 270 3.94 21.39 -44.40
N ASN A 271 3.00 22.36 -44.47
CA ASN A 271 2.93 23.61 -43.66
C ASN A 271 2.00 24.72 -44.27
N THR A 272 1.62 25.71 -43.42
CA THR A 272 1.27 27.15 -43.66
C THR A 272 -0.10 27.68 -44.18
N GLY A 273 -0.61 28.71 -43.46
CA GLY A 273 -1.33 29.90 -43.97
C GLY A 273 -2.83 30.00 -43.63
N ASP A 274 -3.33 30.59 -42.53
CA ASP A 274 -3.35 32.01 -42.04
C ASP A 274 -4.59 32.84 -42.51
N THR A 275 -4.94 33.89 -41.74
CA THR A 275 -6.09 34.87 -41.75
C THR A 275 -7.15 34.69 -40.64
N SER A 276 -7.61 35.67 -39.85
CA SER A 276 -7.27 37.10 -39.59
C SER A 276 -8.19 37.68 -38.47
N GLU A 277 -7.61 38.17 -37.35
CA GLU A 277 -7.87 39.41 -36.53
C GLU A 277 -9.30 39.88 -36.06
N PRO A 278 -9.48 40.94 -35.20
CA PRO A 278 -8.95 41.21 -33.84
C PRO A 278 -9.98 41.91 -32.87
N SER A 279 -9.69 42.09 -31.56
CA SER A 279 -10.23 43.23 -30.78
C SER A 279 -9.50 43.49 -29.44
N THR A 280 -9.12 44.76 -29.28
CA THR A 280 -8.32 45.43 -28.25
C THR A 280 -9.10 45.89 -27.01
N LYS A 281 -8.43 46.09 -25.84
CA LYS A 281 -8.54 47.31 -24.99
C LYS A 281 -7.67 47.25 -23.71
N ARG A 282 -6.70 48.16 -23.59
CA ARG A 282 -6.43 48.94 -22.35
C ARG A 282 -5.51 50.13 -22.63
N GLY A 283 -5.94 51.30 -22.19
CA GLY A 283 -5.49 52.61 -22.66
C GLY A 283 -4.23 53.19 -22.02
N LYS A 284 -3.72 54.22 -22.69
CA LYS A 284 -2.60 55.11 -22.31
C LYS A 284 -2.98 56.04 -21.15
N ARG A 285 -2.01 56.39 -20.28
CA ARG A 285 -2.03 57.58 -19.41
C ARG A 285 -0.82 58.47 -19.71
N ASN A 286 -1.04 59.78 -19.59
CA ASN A 286 -0.17 60.87 -20.03
C ASN A 286 1.10 61.09 -19.19
N ASN A 287 2.07 61.79 -19.79
CA ASN A 287 3.52 61.65 -19.67
C ASN A 287 4.24 62.79 -18.90
N HIS A 288 3.67 63.35 -17.83
CA HIS A 288 4.29 64.52 -17.14
C HIS A 288 4.66 64.33 -15.66
N GLU A 289 4.43 63.16 -15.08
CA GLU A 289 4.75 62.89 -13.66
C GLU A 289 5.73 61.71 -13.47
N TYR A 290 6.32 61.22 -14.55
CA TYR A 290 7.20 60.07 -14.49
C TYR A 290 8.61 60.46 -14.02
N ILE A 291 8.97 59.98 -12.83
CA ILE A 291 10.34 60.04 -12.27
C ILE A 291 11.07 58.75 -12.65
N CYS A 292 12.20 58.89 -13.36
CA CYS A 292 12.95 57.76 -13.87
C CYS A 292 13.51 56.90 -12.72
N ASN A 293 13.06 55.64 -12.58
CA ASN A 293 13.47 54.74 -11.48
C ASN A 293 14.97 54.35 -11.44
N LYS A 294 15.77 54.76 -12.44
CA LYS A 294 17.22 54.57 -12.45
C LYS A 294 17.99 55.76 -11.87
N CYS A 295 17.74 56.97 -12.36
CA CYS A 295 18.46 58.19 -11.94
C CYS A 295 17.65 59.10 -11.01
N ASN A 296 16.36 58.79 -10.81
CA ASN A 296 15.41 59.49 -9.97
C ASN A 296 15.11 60.96 -10.37
N ASN A 297 15.27 61.32 -11.65
CA ASN A 297 14.91 62.63 -12.19
C ASN A 297 13.58 62.57 -12.98
N PRO A 298 12.71 63.60 -12.88
CA PRO A 298 11.44 63.66 -13.62
C PRO A 298 11.62 63.98 -15.12
N GLY A 299 10.60 63.65 -15.92
CA GLY A 299 10.43 64.19 -17.28
C GLY A 299 10.92 63.32 -18.45
N HIS A 300 11.37 62.08 -18.20
CA HIS A 300 11.75 61.14 -19.26
C HIS A 300 11.52 59.67 -18.84
N HIS A 301 11.17 58.81 -19.79
CA HIS A 301 10.96 57.39 -19.53
C HIS A 301 12.30 56.65 -19.33
N ILE A 302 12.32 55.57 -18.55
CA ILE A 302 13.54 54.82 -18.16
C ILE A 302 14.42 54.37 -19.33
N ARG A 303 13.85 54.23 -20.53
CA ARG A 303 14.54 53.82 -21.77
C ARG A 303 15.28 54.95 -22.47
N GLU A 304 14.97 56.19 -22.13
CA GLU A 304 15.52 57.41 -22.73
C GLU A 304 16.38 58.19 -21.72
N CYS A 305 16.81 57.52 -20.64
CA CYS A 305 17.58 58.15 -19.57
C CYS A 305 18.96 58.60 -20.07
N PRO A 306 19.25 59.92 -20.06
CA PRO A 306 20.49 60.46 -20.63
C PRO A 306 21.75 60.03 -19.86
N GLU A 307 21.61 59.61 -18.60
CA GLU A 307 22.72 59.06 -17.79
C GLU A 307 23.11 57.62 -18.16
N LEU A 308 22.37 56.94 -19.05
CA LEU A 308 22.73 55.60 -19.53
C LEU A 308 23.73 55.61 -20.69
N LYS A 309 24.23 56.78 -21.10
CA LYS A 309 25.19 56.91 -22.22
C LYS A 309 26.65 56.68 -21.86
N ASP A 310 26.99 56.53 -20.58
CA ASP A 310 28.35 56.20 -20.16
C ASP A 310 28.41 54.77 -19.59
N PRO A 311 28.93 53.79 -20.36
CA PRO A 311 28.89 52.38 -20.00
C PRO A 311 29.77 51.98 -18.79
N ASN A 312 30.55 52.89 -18.20
CA ASN A 312 31.52 52.54 -17.15
C ASN A 312 31.20 52.99 -15.72
N LYS A 313 30.04 53.62 -15.44
CA LYS A 313 29.68 54.02 -14.06
C LYS A 313 28.92 52.90 -13.33
N LYS A 314 29.62 52.11 -12.50
CA LYS A 314 28.99 51.12 -11.61
C LYS A 314 28.33 51.80 -10.40
N PHE A 315 27.01 51.88 -10.38
CA PHE A 315 26.27 52.23 -9.16
C PHE A 315 26.39 51.10 -8.13
N GLY A 316 26.89 51.43 -6.93
CA GLY A 316 27.01 50.47 -5.83
C GLY A 316 25.65 49.93 -5.36
N ALA A 317 25.65 48.71 -4.81
CA ALA A 317 24.44 48.04 -4.34
C ALA A 317 23.67 48.88 -3.31
N ARG A 318 22.36 49.08 -3.53
CA ARG A 318 21.48 49.79 -2.59
C ARG A 318 21.51 49.09 -1.24
N LYS A 319 21.91 49.80 -0.17
CA LYS A 319 21.82 49.29 1.21
C LYS A 319 20.38 49.43 1.73
N PRO A 320 19.85 48.43 2.48
CA PRO A 320 18.51 48.51 3.01
C PRO A 320 18.36 49.60 4.07
N PRO A 321 17.15 50.17 4.25
CA PRO A 321 16.85 51.10 5.34
C PRO A 321 17.19 50.49 6.71
N LYS A 322 17.61 51.31 7.68
CA LYS A 322 18.00 50.86 9.03
C LYS A 322 16.93 50.03 9.74
N ASN A 323 15.66 50.25 9.42
CA ASN A 323 14.51 49.58 10.06
C ASN A 323 14.13 48.25 9.37
N TYR A 324 14.83 47.87 8.30
CA TYR A 324 14.57 46.62 7.60
C TYR A 324 15.22 45.45 8.35
N VAL A 325 14.41 44.48 8.80
CA VAL A 325 14.90 43.24 9.40
C VAL A 325 14.79 42.11 8.39
N CYS A 326 15.90 41.42 8.13
CA CYS A 326 15.90 40.28 7.23
C CYS A 326 15.04 39.14 7.83
N ASN A 327 13.99 38.72 7.12
CA ASN A 327 13.08 37.70 7.64
C ASN A 327 13.71 36.31 7.84
N LYS A 328 14.90 36.06 7.26
CA LYS A 328 15.63 34.78 7.37
C LYS A 328 16.58 34.76 8.56
N CYS A 329 17.65 35.55 8.52
CA CYS A 329 18.68 35.57 9.57
C CYS A 329 18.39 36.54 10.73
N LYS A 330 17.26 37.28 10.65
CA LYS A 330 16.81 38.26 11.65
C LYS A 330 17.76 39.44 11.92
N GLN A 331 18.78 39.64 11.08
CA GLN A 331 19.67 40.80 11.17
C GLN A 331 18.99 42.08 10.62
N ALA A 332 19.15 43.20 11.32
CA ALA A 332 18.58 44.50 10.94
C ALA A 332 19.56 45.35 10.11
N GLY A 333 19.12 45.88 8.98
CA GLY A 333 19.79 46.95 8.21
C GLY A 333 21.08 46.55 7.46
N VAL A 334 21.47 45.28 7.47
CA VAL A 334 22.75 44.82 6.87
C VAL A 334 22.61 44.50 5.37
N HIS A 335 21.59 43.72 4.99
CA HIS A 335 21.34 43.27 3.61
C HIS A 335 19.84 43.10 3.35
N TYR A 336 19.41 43.21 2.10
CA TYR A 336 18.07 42.77 1.70
C TYR A 336 18.00 41.24 1.70
N ILE A 337 16.83 40.64 1.97
CA ILE A 337 16.64 39.19 2.04
C ILE A 337 17.25 38.42 0.86
N ILE A 338 17.25 38.99 -0.34
CA ILE A 338 17.81 38.42 -1.56
C ILE A 338 19.33 38.20 -1.51
N ASN A 339 20.03 39.00 -0.70
CA ASN A 339 21.48 38.99 -0.49
C ASN A 339 21.84 38.41 0.90
N CYS A 340 20.89 37.77 1.58
CA CYS A 340 21.16 37.09 2.84
C CYS A 340 21.96 35.81 2.54
N PRO A 341 23.10 35.56 3.21
CA PRO A 341 23.89 34.35 3.01
C PRO A 341 23.12 33.07 3.38
N GLU A 342 22.10 33.18 4.24
CA GLU A 342 21.19 32.08 4.62
C GLU A 342 19.94 31.98 3.72
N TYR A 343 19.75 32.90 2.77
CA TYR A 343 18.63 32.85 1.84
C TYR A 343 19.04 32.19 0.52
N THR A 344 18.68 30.92 0.39
CA THR A 344 18.74 30.17 -0.87
C THR A 344 17.40 30.22 -1.60
N CYS A 345 17.41 30.38 -2.92
CA CYS A 345 16.21 30.22 -3.74
C CYS A 345 15.64 28.81 -3.60
N ASN A 346 14.35 28.70 -3.25
CA ASN A 346 13.72 27.40 -3.01
C ASN A 346 13.54 26.53 -4.29
N LEU A 347 13.71 27.12 -5.47
CA LEU A 347 13.67 26.38 -6.74
C LEU A 347 15.06 25.80 -7.05
N CYS A 348 16.05 26.65 -7.34
CA CYS A 348 17.37 26.20 -7.81
C CYS A 348 18.42 25.99 -6.71
N GLY A 349 18.18 26.46 -5.48
CA GLY A 349 19.12 26.34 -4.35
C GLY A 349 20.24 27.38 -4.32
N GLU A 350 20.31 28.30 -5.29
CA GLU A 350 21.34 29.35 -5.34
C GLU A 350 20.90 30.64 -4.63
N ASN A 351 21.87 31.41 -4.12
CA ASN A 351 21.64 32.70 -3.47
C ASN A 351 21.58 33.85 -4.50
N GLY A 352 21.05 35.03 -4.13
CA GLY A 352 21.17 36.25 -4.93
C GLY A 352 19.98 36.61 -5.84
N HIS A 353 18.89 35.84 -5.84
CA HIS A 353 17.65 36.16 -6.57
C HIS A 353 16.40 35.67 -5.83
N LEU A 354 15.24 36.30 -6.06
CA LEU A 354 13.96 35.82 -5.53
C LEU A 354 13.40 34.71 -6.41
N VAL A 355 12.58 33.83 -5.85
CA VAL A 355 11.94 32.69 -6.57
C VAL A 355 11.28 33.12 -7.90
N LYS A 356 10.66 34.31 -7.93
CA LYS A 356 10.01 34.87 -9.13
C LYS A 356 10.96 35.27 -10.27
N ASP A 357 12.23 35.51 -9.95
CA ASP A 357 13.27 35.98 -10.87
C ASP A 357 14.35 34.90 -11.07
N CYS A 358 14.00 33.63 -10.83
CA CYS A 358 14.93 32.51 -10.94
C CYS A 358 15.41 32.34 -12.39
N PRO A 359 16.73 32.36 -12.66
CA PRO A 359 17.27 32.15 -14.00
C PRO A 359 17.09 30.71 -14.50
N ASN A 360 16.75 29.78 -13.61
CA ASN A 360 16.46 28.40 -13.97
C ASN A 360 15.17 27.90 -13.28
N PRO A 361 13.98 28.37 -13.73
CA PRO A 361 12.70 28.07 -13.09
C PRO A 361 12.28 26.59 -13.22
N TYR A 362 12.98 25.81 -14.06
CA TYR A 362 12.68 24.39 -14.33
C TYR A 362 13.48 23.40 -13.48
N LYS A 363 14.51 23.84 -12.73
CA LYS A 363 15.05 23.03 -11.64
C LYS A 363 14.13 23.15 -10.43
N SER A 364 12.99 22.49 -10.51
CA SER A 364 12.11 22.24 -9.38
C SER A 364 12.74 21.15 -8.51
N LYS A 365 13.03 21.43 -7.23
CA LYS A 365 12.92 20.38 -6.22
C LYS A 365 11.49 19.87 -6.31
N LYS A 366 11.31 18.63 -6.80
CA LYS A 366 10.05 17.90 -6.94
C LYS A 366 9.01 18.44 -5.95
N ASN A 367 8.09 19.27 -6.45
CA ASN A 367 6.83 19.51 -5.76
C ASN A 367 6.20 18.13 -5.58
N HIS A 368 6.10 17.67 -4.34
CA HIS A 368 5.26 16.52 -4.02
C HIS A 368 3.89 16.77 -4.65
N ASN A 369 3.47 15.87 -5.54
CA ASN A 369 2.10 15.81 -6.01
C ASN A 369 1.17 15.93 -4.79
N LYS A 370 0.42 17.03 -4.71
CA LYS A 370 -0.72 17.19 -3.79
C LYS A 370 -1.94 16.36 -4.26
N THR A 371 -1.70 15.19 -4.83
CA THR A 371 -2.72 14.27 -5.35
C THR A 371 -2.45 12.81 -5.00
N ALA A 372 -1.34 12.49 -4.32
CA ALA A 372 -1.15 11.18 -3.68
C ALA A 372 -1.45 11.32 -2.19
N THR A 373 -2.56 10.76 -1.73
CA THR A 373 -2.80 10.53 -0.30
C THR A 373 -1.61 9.74 0.26
N PRO A 374 -1.02 10.15 1.40
CA PRO A 374 0.05 9.39 2.03
C PRO A 374 -0.40 7.94 2.29
N PRO A 375 0.49 6.94 2.19
CA PRO A 375 0.11 5.55 2.42
C PRO A 375 -0.43 5.39 3.84
N CYS A 376 -1.65 4.85 3.94
CA CYS A 376 -2.31 4.62 5.22
C CYS A 376 -1.52 3.59 6.04
N TRP A 377 -1.18 3.93 7.28
CA TRP A 377 -0.37 3.09 8.16
C TRP A 377 -1.08 1.82 8.63
N PHE A 378 -2.41 1.77 8.48
CA PHE A 378 -3.29 0.69 8.95
C PHE A 378 -3.78 -0.24 7.83
N CYS A 379 -3.64 0.13 6.57
CA CYS A 379 -4.09 -0.74 5.47
C CYS A 379 -3.17 -1.95 5.31
N LEU A 380 -3.71 -3.16 5.31
CA LEU A 380 -2.92 -4.39 5.08
C LEU A 380 -2.28 -4.43 3.67
N SER A 381 -2.89 -3.74 2.71
CA SER A 381 -2.35 -3.54 1.36
C SER A 381 -1.12 -2.64 1.32
N ASN A 382 -0.88 -1.82 2.36
CA ASN A 382 0.33 -1.01 2.46
C ASN A 382 1.52 -1.89 2.90
N PRO A 383 2.57 -2.03 2.08
CA PRO A 383 3.72 -2.87 2.41
C PRO A 383 4.55 -2.34 3.59
N LYS A 384 4.36 -1.07 3.99
CA LYS A 384 5.02 -0.44 5.16
C LYS A 384 4.22 -0.60 6.45
N THR A 385 3.06 -1.25 6.39
CA THR A 385 2.27 -1.60 7.58
C THR A 385 3.05 -2.58 8.43
N VAL A 386 2.98 -2.40 9.75
CA VAL A 386 3.81 -3.11 10.72
C VAL A 386 3.19 -4.48 11.03
N LYS A 387 3.27 -5.40 10.06
CA LYS A 387 2.55 -6.68 10.06
C LYS A 387 2.87 -7.58 11.25
N HIS A 388 4.07 -7.49 11.83
CA HIS A 388 4.44 -8.35 12.98
C HIS A 388 3.67 -8.03 14.26
N LEU A 389 3.00 -6.88 14.33
CA LEU A 389 2.12 -6.51 15.44
C LEU A 389 0.72 -7.11 15.33
N ILE A 390 0.34 -7.66 14.16
CA ILE A 390 -0.98 -8.28 13.95
C ILE A 390 -1.04 -9.58 14.75
N VAL A 391 -2.08 -9.69 15.59
CA VAL A 391 -2.30 -10.80 16.52
C VAL A 391 -3.35 -11.75 15.97
N SER A 392 -4.49 -11.22 15.54
CA SER A 392 -5.63 -11.96 14.99
C SER A 392 -6.19 -11.24 13.77
N LEU A 393 -6.75 -12.00 12.84
CA LEU A 393 -7.39 -11.52 11.62
C LEU A 393 -8.78 -12.17 11.55
N GLY A 394 -9.83 -11.36 11.46
CA GLY A 394 -11.17 -11.81 11.10
C GLY A 394 -11.55 -11.32 9.70
N ASP A 395 -12.85 -11.24 9.42
CA ASP A 395 -13.36 -10.99 8.07
C ASP A 395 -13.40 -9.50 7.75
N GLU A 396 -13.85 -8.68 8.71
CA GLU A 396 -13.92 -7.22 8.59
C GLU A 396 -12.84 -6.51 9.41
N ILE A 397 -12.31 -7.15 10.45
CA ILE A 397 -11.47 -6.52 11.47
C ILE A 397 -10.24 -7.36 11.77
N TYR A 398 -9.12 -6.68 11.99
CA TYR A 398 -7.94 -7.32 12.55
C TYR A 398 -7.57 -6.71 13.90
N LEU A 399 -7.01 -7.55 14.76
CA LEU A 399 -6.46 -7.19 16.06
C LEU A 399 -4.95 -7.04 15.94
N SER A 400 -4.41 -5.90 16.37
CA SER A 400 -2.96 -5.66 16.39
C SER A 400 -2.54 -5.04 17.72
N LEU A 401 -1.32 -5.31 18.17
CA LEU A 401 -0.72 -4.47 19.20
C LEU A 401 -0.52 -3.04 18.68
N ALA A 402 -0.65 -2.05 19.57
CA ALA A 402 -0.39 -0.67 19.26
C ALA A 402 1.13 -0.43 19.10
N LYS A 403 1.53 0.28 18.04
CA LYS A 403 2.90 0.79 17.94
C LYS A 403 3.11 1.90 18.96
N GLY A 404 4.14 1.75 19.79
CA GLY A 404 4.35 2.63 20.94
C GLY A 404 3.23 2.49 21.97
N PRO A 405 3.06 1.30 22.56
CA PRO A 405 1.94 1.02 23.46
C PRO A 405 1.96 1.94 24.69
N LEU A 406 0.78 2.32 25.17
CA LEU A 406 0.65 3.14 26.38
C LEU A 406 1.11 2.34 27.59
N THR A 407 0.65 1.10 27.71
CA THR A 407 1.09 0.18 28.74
C THR A 407 2.45 -0.41 28.36
N ASP A 408 3.42 -0.29 29.28
CA ASP A 408 4.73 -0.91 29.11
C ASP A 408 4.64 -2.40 29.43
N SER A 409 5.15 -3.26 28.55
CA SER A 409 5.19 -4.71 28.77
C SER A 409 6.17 -5.12 29.87
N GLN A 410 7.13 -4.24 30.22
CA GLN A 410 8.12 -4.46 31.26
C GLN A 410 7.68 -3.92 32.63
N ASP A 411 6.77 -2.95 32.68
CA ASP A 411 6.24 -2.39 33.92
C ASP A 411 4.99 -3.13 34.39
N LYS A 412 5.21 -4.13 35.25
CA LYS A 412 4.14 -4.94 35.85
C LYS A 412 3.21 -4.14 36.76
N ASN A 413 3.59 -2.94 37.20
CA ASN A 413 2.70 -2.08 37.99
C ASN A 413 1.63 -1.40 37.11
N ILE A 414 1.91 -1.26 35.81
CA ILE A 414 1.01 -0.66 34.82
C ILE A 414 0.16 -1.74 34.16
N SER A 415 0.76 -2.84 33.68
CA SER A 415 0.02 -3.94 33.05
C SER A 415 0.68 -5.29 33.33
N GLN A 416 -0.14 -6.26 33.74
CA GLN A 416 0.27 -7.66 33.87
C GLN A 416 -0.09 -8.49 32.63
N VAL A 417 -0.78 -7.88 31.65
CA VAL A 417 -1.18 -8.55 30.41
C VAL A 417 0.08 -8.84 29.58
N PRO A 418 0.31 -10.09 29.11
CA PRO A 418 1.45 -10.44 28.28
C PRO A 418 1.58 -9.51 27.07
N GLY A 419 2.78 -8.96 26.82
CA GLY A 419 3.00 -7.99 25.73
C GLY A 419 2.42 -6.58 26.01
N GLY A 420 2.05 -6.27 27.25
CA GLY A 420 1.53 -4.97 27.68
C GLY A 420 0.03 -4.79 27.44
N GLY A 421 -0.50 -5.39 26.37
CA GLY A 421 -1.94 -5.54 26.12
C GLY A 421 -2.66 -4.33 25.53
N HIS A 422 -1.97 -3.22 25.25
CA HIS A 422 -2.56 -2.12 24.49
C HIS A 422 -2.71 -2.51 23.01
N VAL A 423 -3.95 -2.76 22.59
CA VAL A 423 -4.28 -3.29 21.27
C VAL A 423 -5.20 -2.37 20.49
N LEU A 424 -5.23 -2.56 19.19
CA LEU A 424 -6.07 -1.87 18.22
C LEU A 424 -6.99 -2.88 17.54
N LEU A 425 -8.28 -2.56 17.46
CA LEU A 425 -9.21 -3.22 16.54
C LEU A 425 -9.36 -2.32 15.33
N VAL A 426 -8.94 -2.79 14.16
CA VAL A 426 -8.79 -1.97 12.96
C VAL A 426 -9.55 -2.64 11.81
N THR A 427 -10.31 -1.87 11.02
CA THR A 427 -10.96 -2.44 9.83
C THR A 427 -9.91 -2.93 8.84
N ILE A 428 -10.20 -4.02 8.14
CA ILE A 428 -9.33 -4.50 7.07
C ILE A 428 -9.42 -3.55 5.87
N GLN A 429 -10.63 -3.17 5.50
CA GLN A 429 -10.89 -2.16 4.47
C GLN A 429 -10.60 -0.74 4.99
N HIS A 430 -10.20 0.15 4.09
CA HIS A 430 -9.93 1.56 4.42
C HIS A 430 -11.23 2.35 4.54
N HIS A 431 -11.71 2.50 5.77
CA HIS A 431 -12.85 3.35 6.10
C HIS A 431 -12.39 4.43 7.06
N PRO A 432 -12.54 5.73 6.78
CA PRO A 432 -12.11 6.80 7.69
C PRO A 432 -12.87 6.78 9.03
N THR A 433 -14.17 6.49 8.98
CA THR A 433 -15.04 6.36 10.14
C THR A 433 -15.93 5.12 10.01
N PHE A 434 -16.51 4.66 11.11
CA PHE A 434 -17.48 3.56 11.10
C PHE A 434 -18.66 3.81 10.14
N ARG A 435 -19.06 5.08 9.95
CA ARG A 435 -20.19 5.45 9.08
C ARG A 435 -19.89 5.32 7.60
N ASP A 436 -18.62 5.36 7.23
CA ASP A 436 -18.18 5.23 5.84
C ASP A 436 -18.20 3.77 5.38
N VAL A 437 -18.32 2.83 6.32
CA VAL A 437 -18.50 1.40 6.04
C VAL A 437 -19.87 1.19 5.38
N PRO A 438 -20.00 0.39 4.31
CA PRO A 438 -21.30 0.05 3.72
C PRO A 438 -22.28 -0.51 4.76
N ILE A 439 -23.56 -0.16 4.65
CA ILE A 439 -24.60 -0.52 5.64
C ILE A 439 -24.69 -2.04 5.84
N GLU A 440 -24.50 -2.81 4.76
CA GLU A 440 -24.48 -4.27 4.78
C GLU A 440 -23.33 -4.83 5.63
N ASP A 441 -22.15 -4.22 5.53
CA ASP A 441 -20.95 -4.64 6.25
C ASP A 441 -20.92 -4.14 7.70
N GLN A 442 -21.61 -3.03 8.01
CA GLN A 442 -21.66 -2.45 9.36
C GLN A 442 -22.17 -3.43 10.41
N VAL A 443 -23.15 -4.28 10.05
CA VAL A 443 -23.72 -5.28 10.97
C VAL A 443 -22.71 -6.37 11.30
N ASN A 444 -22.05 -6.91 10.28
CA ASN A 444 -21.03 -7.97 10.44
C ASN A 444 -19.83 -7.43 11.22
N MET A 445 -19.36 -6.24 10.85
CA MET A 445 -18.29 -5.54 11.52
C MET A 445 -18.61 -5.30 13.01
N MET A 446 -19.82 -4.83 13.33
CA MET A 446 -20.24 -4.63 14.73
C MET A 446 -20.28 -5.93 15.51
N ASN A 447 -20.80 -7.01 14.93
CA ASN A 447 -20.80 -8.33 15.56
C ASN A 447 -19.37 -8.82 15.84
N GLU A 448 -18.46 -8.61 14.89
CA GLU A 448 -17.05 -8.98 15.03
C GLU A 448 -16.34 -8.15 16.11
N LEU A 449 -16.58 -6.83 16.14
CA LEU A 449 -16.11 -5.94 17.22
C LEU A 449 -16.53 -6.47 18.59
N GLU A 450 -17.81 -6.78 18.78
CA GLU A 450 -18.31 -7.24 20.08
C GLU A 450 -17.72 -8.60 20.49
N LYS A 451 -17.49 -9.51 19.54
CA LYS A 451 -16.76 -10.77 19.81
C LYS A 451 -15.33 -10.51 20.29
N TYR A 452 -14.60 -9.63 19.61
CA TYR A 452 -13.26 -9.24 20.04
C TYR A 452 -13.25 -8.56 21.39
N LYS A 453 -14.15 -7.59 21.63
CA LYS A 453 -14.28 -6.90 22.92
C LYS A 453 -14.55 -7.88 24.06
N SER A 454 -15.50 -8.80 23.88
CA SER A 454 -15.83 -9.82 24.89
C SER A 454 -14.63 -10.74 25.20
N SER A 455 -13.90 -11.14 24.16
CA SER A 455 -12.73 -12.01 24.27
C SER A 455 -11.56 -11.32 24.96
N LEU A 456 -11.26 -10.07 24.58
CA LEU A 456 -10.25 -9.22 25.22
C LEU A 456 -10.61 -8.96 26.69
N LYS A 457 -11.88 -8.68 27.00
CA LYS A 457 -12.34 -8.50 28.37
C LYS A 457 -12.08 -9.74 29.23
N THR A 458 -12.36 -10.91 28.67
CA THR A 458 -12.13 -12.19 29.35
C THR A 458 -10.63 -12.45 29.56
N LEU A 459 -9.80 -12.18 28.54
CA LEU A 459 -8.36 -12.27 28.66
C LEU A 459 -7.82 -11.33 29.73
N PHE A 460 -8.19 -10.05 29.71
CA PHE A 460 -7.63 -9.05 30.61
C PHE A 460 -7.98 -9.32 32.07
N ARG A 461 -9.20 -9.83 32.32
CA ARG A 461 -9.64 -10.25 33.66
C ARG A 461 -8.81 -11.38 34.25
N LYS A 462 -8.22 -12.24 33.43
CA LYS A 462 -7.27 -13.28 33.89
C LYS A 462 -5.96 -12.67 34.43
N TYR A 463 -5.65 -11.44 34.05
CA TYR A 463 -4.45 -10.71 34.46
C TYR A 463 -4.78 -9.48 35.33
N ASP A 464 -5.86 -9.57 36.12
CA ASP A 464 -6.30 -8.51 37.06
C ASP A 464 -6.45 -7.12 36.40
N ALA A 465 -6.88 -7.11 35.14
CA ALA A 465 -7.20 -5.90 34.40
C ALA A 465 -8.63 -5.94 33.85
N ASP A 466 -9.25 -4.77 33.72
CA ASP A 466 -10.38 -4.57 32.82
C ASP A 466 -9.90 -3.72 31.62
N MET A 467 -10.79 -3.20 30.79
CA MET A 467 -10.42 -2.42 29.61
C MET A 467 -11.17 -1.11 29.50
N VAL A 468 -10.48 -0.10 28.97
CA VAL A 468 -11.07 1.13 28.45
C VAL A 468 -10.90 1.12 26.94
N ILE A 469 -11.99 1.37 26.22
CA ILE A 469 -11.98 1.42 24.76
C ILE A 469 -12.28 2.85 24.34
N TYR A 470 -11.54 3.42 23.41
CA TYR A 470 -11.89 4.74 22.88
C TYR A 470 -11.65 4.84 21.38
N GLU A 471 -12.40 5.75 20.76
CA GLU A 471 -12.35 6.04 19.33
C GLU A 471 -12.55 7.54 19.06
N VAL A 472 -11.98 8.00 17.96
CA VAL A 472 -12.18 9.35 17.43
C VAL A 472 -12.68 9.20 16.00
N SER A 473 -13.91 9.64 15.75
CA SER A 473 -14.52 9.70 14.43
C SER A 473 -14.47 11.14 13.93
N ARG A 474 -13.73 11.43 12.85
CA ARG A 474 -13.68 12.79 12.27
C ARG A 474 -13.43 12.80 10.76
N ALA A 475 -14.46 12.90 9.93
CA ALA A 475 -14.28 12.96 8.49
C ALA A 475 -13.39 14.15 8.03
N GLY A 476 -12.66 13.97 6.93
CA GLY A 476 -11.90 15.05 6.28
C GLY A 476 -10.41 15.19 6.68
N GLY A 477 -9.87 14.27 7.49
CA GLY A 477 -8.43 14.19 7.76
C GLY A 477 -7.66 13.42 6.67
N THR A 478 -6.40 13.77 6.41
CA THR A 478 -5.59 13.18 5.33
C THR A 478 -5.07 11.75 5.60
N GLN A 479 -5.32 11.17 6.77
CA GLN A 479 -4.78 9.86 7.21
C GLN A 479 -5.67 9.13 8.22
N GLN A 480 -6.99 9.07 8.01
CA GLN A 480 -7.86 8.37 8.95
C GLN A 480 -8.23 6.98 8.44
N HIS A 481 -8.06 6.00 9.33
CA HIS A 481 -8.50 4.64 9.17
C HIS A 481 -9.15 4.28 10.49
N TYR A 482 -10.38 3.79 10.42
CA TYR A 482 -11.19 3.46 11.56
C TYR A 482 -10.49 2.42 12.44
N HIS A 483 -10.30 2.79 13.70
CA HIS A 483 -9.77 1.88 14.69
C HIS A 483 -10.30 2.23 16.09
N LEU A 484 -10.50 1.18 16.90
CA LEU A 484 -10.69 1.30 18.33
C LEU A 484 -9.35 1.09 19.04
N GLN A 485 -9.04 1.94 20.00
CA GLN A 485 -7.92 1.75 20.92
C GLN A 485 -8.45 1.03 22.16
N VAL A 486 -7.86 -0.12 22.53
CA VAL A 486 -8.26 -0.92 23.69
C VAL A 486 -7.09 -0.98 24.66
N VAL A 487 -7.21 -0.29 25.80
CA VAL A 487 -6.16 -0.18 26.81
C VAL A 487 -6.55 -1.02 28.03
N PRO A 488 -5.70 -1.96 28.48
CA PRO A 488 -5.92 -2.66 29.73
C PRO A 488 -5.66 -1.70 30.90
N VAL A 489 -6.56 -1.70 31.88
CA VAL A 489 -6.46 -0.88 33.09
C VAL A 489 -6.57 -1.81 34.30
N PRO A 490 -5.64 -1.76 35.26
CA PRO A 490 -5.71 -2.58 36.46
C PRO A 490 -7.04 -2.40 37.22
N ILE A 491 -7.64 -3.49 37.71
CA ILE A 491 -8.97 -3.49 38.36
C ILE A 491 -9.08 -2.56 39.59
N ARG A 492 -7.96 -2.10 40.14
CA ARG A 492 -7.93 -1.07 41.21
C ARG A 492 -8.53 0.27 40.76
N PHE A 493 -8.52 0.56 39.46
CA PHE A 493 -9.18 1.73 38.89
C PHE A 493 -10.60 1.35 38.48
N ASN A 494 -11.56 1.67 39.32
CA ASN A 494 -12.96 1.42 38.99
C ASN A 494 -13.48 2.43 37.95
N SER A 495 -14.62 2.08 37.38
CA SER A 495 -15.40 2.88 36.45
C SER A 495 -15.63 4.34 36.84
N ASN A 496 -15.93 4.62 38.11
CA ASN A 496 -16.17 5.99 38.57
C ASN A 496 -14.88 6.82 38.55
N MET A 497 -13.76 6.23 38.99
CA MET A 497 -12.45 6.91 38.93
C MET A 497 -12.04 7.22 37.49
N ILE A 498 -12.24 6.27 36.57
CA ILE A 498 -11.95 6.46 35.14
C ILE A 498 -12.86 7.55 34.58
N ARG A 499 -14.16 7.49 34.86
CA ARG A 499 -15.14 8.50 34.45
C ARG A 499 -14.77 9.89 34.94
N GLU A 500 -14.45 10.04 36.22
CA GLU A 500 -14.02 11.31 36.82
C GLU A 500 -12.76 11.85 36.15
N ALA A 501 -11.78 10.98 35.84
CA ALA A 501 -10.57 11.38 35.13
C ALA A 501 -10.89 11.92 33.72
N PHE A 502 -11.75 11.24 32.97
CA PHE A 502 -12.19 11.67 31.64
C PHE A 502 -12.98 12.99 31.69
N VAL A 503 -13.94 13.12 32.60
CA VAL A 503 -14.76 14.33 32.75
C VAL A 503 -13.91 15.52 33.19
N LYS A 504 -12.99 15.31 34.13
CA LYS A 504 -12.07 16.36 34.60
C LYS A 504 -11.16 16.83 33.47
N GLU A 505 -10.50 15.92 32.76
CA GLU A 505 -9.60 16.29 31.67
C GLU A 505 -10.35 16.94 30.49
N ALA A 506 -11.59 16.52 30.21
CA ALA A 506 -12.44 17.17 29.21
C ALA A 506 -12.73 18.62 29.61
N SER A 507 -13.14 18.84 30.87
CA SER A 507 -13.39 20.18 31.41
C SER A 507 -12.14 21.07 31.37
N ASP A 508 -10.98 20.52 31.78
CA ASP A 508 -9.68 21.20 31.71
C ASP A 508 -9.28 21.52 30.25
N SER A 509 -9.75 20.72 29.28
CA SER A 509 -9.53 20.91 27.83
C SER A 509 -10.60 21.78 27.15
N GLY A 510 -11.62 22.24 27.90
CA GLY A 510 -12.65 23.16 27.41
C GLY A 510 -13.84 22.52 26.69
N PHE A 511 -14.11 21.23 26.90
CA PHE A 511 -15.29 20.54 26.37
C PHE A 511 -15.93 19.62 27.43
N GLU A 512 -17.10 19.07 27.12
CA GLU A 512 -17.85 18.21 28.05
C GLU A 512 -18.05 16.82 27.48
N LEU A 513 -18.11 15.83 28.38
CA LEU A 513 -18.43 14.45 28.04
C LEU A 513 -19.82 14.10 28.59
N HIS A 514 -20.68 13.58 27.72
CA HIS A 514 -22.04 13.20 28.08
C HIS A 514 -22.22 11.69 27.96
N PRO A 515 -23.11 11.07 28.75
CA PRO A 515 -23.51 9.68 28.52
C PRO A 515 -24.01 9.49 27.08
N THR A 516 -23.66 8.36 26.47
CA THR A 516 -24.07 8.05 25.09
C THR A 516 -25.58 8.00 24.94
N SER A 517 -26.11 8.68 23.93
CA SER A 517 -27.51 8.60 23.49
C SER A 517 -27.71 7.50 22.43
N THR A 518 -28.95 7.23 22.03
CA THR A 518 -29.29 6.16 21.06
C THR A 518 -28.65 6.34 19.67
N SER A 519 -28.20 7.56 19.31
CA SER A 519 -27.55 7.83 18.02
C SER A 519 -26.26 8.63 18.23
N LEU A 520 -25.14 8.12 17.70
CA LEU A 520 -23.87 8.85 17.74
C LEU A 520 -23.90 10.09 16.83
N PRO A 521 -23.04 11.09 17.05
CA PRO A 521 -22.84 12.20 16.11
C PRO A 521 -22.03 11.79 14.87
N SER A 522 -21.88 12.69 13.89
CA SER A 522 -21.00 12.45 12.71
C SER A 522 -19.52 12.54 13.06
N HIS A 523 -19.17 13.49 13.91
CA HIS A 523 -17.81 13.67 14.41
C HIS A 523 -17.86 13.60 15.92
N TYR A 524 -17.10 12.69 16.51
CA TYR A 524 -17.19 12.45 17.94
C TYR A 524 -15.93 11.84 18.50
N PHE A 525 -15.72 12.05 19.78
CA PHE A 525 -14.90 11.21 20.62
C PHE A 525 -15.83 10.35 21.47
N LYS A 526 -15.54 9.04 21.56
CA LYS A 526 -16.29 8.10 22.40
C LYS A 526 -15.32 7.29 23.23
N VAL A 527 -15.66 7.07 24.49
CA VAL A 527 -14.97 6.16 25.39
C VAL A 527 -15.97 5.21 26.05
N ASP A 528 -15.71 3.92 25.94
CA ASP A 528 -16.43 2.85 26.63
C ASP A 528 -15.68 2.51 27.93
N LEU A 529 -16.42 2.52 29.03
CA LEU A 529 -15.91 2.28 30.37
C LEU A 529 -16.07 0.79 30.76
N PRO A 530 -15.30 0.29 31.75
CA PRO A 530 -15.31 -1.14 32.13
C PRO A 530 -16.69 -1.73 32.48
N GLU A 531 -17.60 -0.92 33.02
CA GLU A 531 -18.97 -1.28 33.39
C GLU A 531 -19.93 -1.41 32.20
N GLY A 532 -19.49 -1.04 31.00
CA GLY A 532 -20.28 -1.13 29.75
C GLY A 532 -21.05 0.14 29.39
N THR A 533 -20.96 1.20 30.19
CA THR A 533 -21.48 2.53 29.79
C THR A 533 -20.44 3.29 28.98
N SER A 534 -20.89 4.27 28.20
CA SER A 534 -20.02 5.06 27.34
C SER A 534 -20.24 6.56 27.57
N LEU A 535 -19.17 7.33 27.35
CA LEU A 535 -19.19 8.79 27.29
C LEU A 535 -18.86 9.24 25.87
N VAL A 536 -19.52 10.31 25.41
CA VAL A 536 -19.39 10.87 24.07
C VAL A 536 -19.27 12.39 24.15
N HIS A 537 -18.40 12.94 23.32
CA HIS A 537 -18.34 14.36 22.97
C HIS A 537 -18.54 14.51 21.46
N GLU A 538 -19.46 15.38 21.05
CA GLU A 538 -19.64 15.74 19.64
C GLU A 538 -18.57 16.76 19.25
N ILE A 539 -17.70 16.38 18.32
CA ILE A 539 -16.60 17.22 17.86
C ILE A 539 -17.12 18.14 16.78
N ASN A 540 -17.08 19.45 17.02
CA ASN A 540 -17.47 20.39 15.96
C ASN A 540 -16.42 20.38 14.83
N PRO A 541 -16.80 20.54 13.54
CA PRO A 541 -15.84 20.54 12.43
C PRO A 541 -14.67 21.52 12.60
N ASP A 542 -14.96 22.70 13.17
CA ASP A 542 -14.00 23.78 13.44
C ASP A 542 -13.23 23.61 14.76
N GLU A 543 -13.59 22.61 15.56
CA GLU A 543 -12.98 22.34 16.86
C GLU A 543 -11.57 21.76 16.69
N LYS A 544 -10.65 22.29 17.50
CA LYS A 544 -9.30 21.74 17.64
C LYS A 544 -9.29 20.66 18.71
N PHE A 545 -9.88 19.51 18.39
CA PHE A 545 -9.87 18.34 19.26
C PHE A 545 -8.51 17.62 19.22
N ASP A 546 -7.96 17.27 20.39
CA ASP A 546 -6.74 16.48 20.53
C ASP A 546 -7.04 14.99 20.31
N VAL A 547 -6.56 14.43 19.20
CA VAL A 547 -6.73 12.99 18.88
C VAL A 547 -6.01 12.06 19.86
N GLN A 548 -5.09 12.57 20.69
CA GLN A 548 -4.45 11.82 21.77
C GLN A 548 -5.19 11.92 23.11
N PHE A 549 -6.35 12.60 23.17
CA PHE A 549 -7.09 12.84 24.42
C PHE A 549 -7.31 11.56 25.24
N GLY A 550 -7.84 10.49 24.63
CA GLY A 550 -8.07 9.22 25.32
C GLY A 550 -6.80 8.62 25.92
N ARG A 551 -5.69 8.67 25.17
CA ARG A 551 -4.37 8.23 25.65
C ARG A 551 -3.85 9.10 26.79
N LYS A 552 -3.98 10.42 26.68
CA LYS A 552 -3.53 11.40 27.70
C LYS A 552 -4.22 11.16 29.05
N VAL A 553 -5.54 11.00 29.04
CA VAL A 553 -6.33 10.70 30.26
C VAL A 553 -5.81 9.43 30.92
N LEU A 554 -5.65 8.36 30.14
CA LEU A 554 -5.21 7.06 30.66
C LEU A 554 -3.74 7.08 31.11
N ALA A 555 -2.86 7.81 30.43
CA ALA A 555 -1.47 8.00 30.84
C ALA A 555 -1.39 8.67 32.23
N ASN A 556 -2.17 9.73 32.43
CA ASN A 556 -2.24 10.43 33.71
C ASN A 556 -2.83 9.53 34.82
N LEU A 557 -3.91 8.79 34.51
CA LEU A 557 -4.56 7.89 35.47
C LEU A 557 -3.64 6.74 35.91
N LEU A 558 -2.89 6.16 34.97
CA LEU A 558 -1.96 5.06 35.21
C LEU A 558 -0.63 5.51 35.83
N GLY A 559 -0.39 6.82 35.94
CA GLY A 559 0.84 7.39 36.50
C GLY A 559 2.04 7.36 35.54
N CYS A 560 1.80 7.27 34.23
CA CYS A 560 2.81 7.22 33.18
C CYS A 560 2.66 8.38 32.17
N SER A 561 2.52 9.60 32.68
CA SER A 561 2.27 10.83 31.90
C SER A 561 3.29 11.09 30.77
N GLU A 562 4.52 10.62 30.94
CA GLU A 562 5.60 10.66 29.94
C GLU A 562 5.28 9.86 28.68
N ARG A 563 4.32 8.91 28.75
CA ARG A 563 3.89 8.04 27.65
C ARG A 563 2.70 8.59 26.87
N THR A 564 2.32 9.85 27.11
CA THR A 564 1.23 10.54 26.40
C THR A 564 1.48 10.62 24.90
N ASP A 565 2.72 10.90 24.46
CA ASP A 565 3.08 10.83 23.04
C ASP A 565 3.53 9.41 22.67
N TRP A 566 2.76 8.76 21.80
CA TRP A 566 3.08 7.43 21.30
C TRP A 566 4.43 7.35 20.60
N ARG A 567 4.90 8.46 20.00
CA ARG A 567 6.20 8.49 19.31
C ARG A 567 7.37 8.34 20.27
N ALA A 568 7.20 8.78 21.52
CA ALA A 568 8.18 8.63 22.58
C ALA A 568 8.19 7.20 23.16
N CYS A 569 7.16 6.41 22.88
CA CYS A 569 7.00 5.05 23.40
C CYS A 569 7.46 3.97 22.42
N LYS A 570 8.10 4.34 21.30
CA LYS A 570 8.51 3.39 20.26
C LYS A 570 9.52 2.40 20.83
N LEU A 571 9.24 1.13 20.58
CA LEU A 571 10.15 0.02 20.84
C LEU A 571 10.91 -0.31 19.56
N ASP A 572 12.02 -1.03 19.69
CA ASP A 572 12.66 -1.65 18.53
C ASP A 572 11.79 -2.81 17.99
N GLU A 573 12.02 -3.20 16.74
CA GLU A 573 11.21 -4.22 16.06
C GLU A 573 11.31 -5.61 16.74
N GLU A 574 12.45 -5.92 17.36
CA GLU A 574 12.66 -7.21 18.02
C GLU A 574 11.80 -7.29 19.28
N GLN A 575 11.81 -6.26 20.10
CA GLN A 575 10.95 -6.13 21.27
C GLN A 575 9.47 -6.07 20.89
N GLU A 576 9.11 -5.35 19.81
CA GLU A 576 7.75 -5.36 19.26
C GLU A 576 7.30 -6.78 18.88
N ARG A 577 8.16 -7.58 18.23
CA ARG A 577 7.87 -9.00 17.89
C ARG A 577 7.72 -9.87 19.12
N LEU A 578 8.59 -9.71 20.11
CA LEU A 578 8.53 -10.47 21.35
C LEU A 578 7.21 -10.20 22.08
N ASP A 579 6.81 -8.94 22.18
CA ASP A 579 5.56 -8.56 22.85
C ASP A 579 4.33 -9.02 22.05
N ALA A 580 4.35 -8.91 20.71
CA ALA A 580 3.30 -9.44 19.85
C ALA A 580 3.15 -10.96 19.98
N ASN A 581 4.26 -11.71 20.05
CA ASN A 581 4.22 -13.16 20.24
C ASN A 581 3.67 -13.54 21.62
N LYS A 582 4.12 -12.88 22.69
CA LYS A 582 3.59 -13.11 24.05
C LYS A 582 2.10 -12.83 24.14
N PHE A 583 1.64 -11.71 23.57
CA PHE A 583 0.22 -11.38 23.56
C PHE A 583 -0.56 -12.39 22.72
N ARG A 584 -0.06 -12.77 21.54
CA ARG A 584 -0.70 -13.76 20.67
C ARG A 584 -0.87 -15.10 21.38
N GLU A 585 0.19 -15.64 21.98
CA GLU A 585 0.11 -16.87 22.77
C GLU A 585 -0.92 -16.79 23.91
N ALA A 586 -0.99 -15.65 24.59
CA ALA A 586 -1.96 -15.43 25.65
C ALA A 586 -3.40 -15.28 25.15
N PHE A 587 -3.59 -14.68 23.96
CA PHE A 587 -4.90 -14.41 23.37
C PHE A 587 -5.45 -15.60 22.56
N THR A 588 -4.61 -16.49 22.02
CA THR A 588 -5.05 -17.66 21.23
C THR A 588 -6.20 -18.46 21.87
N PRO A 589 -6.21 -18.75 23.19
CA PRO A 589 -7.32 -19.47 23.83
C PRO A 589 -8.62 -18.67 23.95
N TYR A 590 -8.58 -17.38 23.67
CA TYR A 590 -9.70 -16.43 23.73
C TYR A 590 -10.12 -15.94 22.35
N ASP A 591 -9.27 -16.11 21.35
CA ASP A 591 -9.47 -15.61 20.01
C ASP A 591 -10.82 -16.08 19.42
N PRO A 592 -11.74 -15.15 19.10
CA PRO A 592 -13.05 -15.51 18.56
C PRO A 592 -13.02 -15.86 17.07
N MET A 593 -11.91 -15.62 16.37
CA MET A 593 -11.74 -15.94 14.94
C MET A 593 -11.07 -17.30 14.72
N ILE A 594 -10.50 -17.90 15.77
CA ILE A 594 -9.98 -19.25 15.72
C ILE A 594 -11.12 -20.20 16.09
N GLU A 595 -11.59 -20.99 15.12
CA GLU A 595 -12.56 -22.06 15.39
C GLU A 595 -11.96 -23.05 16.41
N ARG A 596 -12.63 -23.19 17.55
CA ARG A 596 -12.26 -24.17 18.58
C ARG A 596 -12.90 -25.50 18.20
N SER A 597 -12.07 -26.45 17.78
CA SER A 597 -12.43 -27.86 17.56
C SER A 597 -12.92 -28.55 18.83
#